data_AF-A0A645I9T0-F1
#
_entry.id   AF-A0A645I9T0-F1
#
_cell.length_a   1.000
_cell.length_b   1.000
_cell.length_c   1.000
_cell.angle_alpha   90.00
_cell.angle_beta   90.00
_cell.angle_gamma   90.00
#
_symmetry.space_group_name_H-M   'P 1'
#
loop_
_entity.id
_entity.type
_entity.pdbx_description
1 polymer ?
#
loop_
_entity_poly.entity_id
_entity_poly.type
_entity_poly.pdbx_seq_one_letter_code
_entity_poly.pdbx_strand_id
1 'polypeptide(L)'
;MADRQIKIGSTLVVLFIIPMWMNFLLRTVAWMTLLEDQGLINTLLRALGFHSAQLMYNDGAVLLGMVYNFLPFMVFPIYTSLTKMDGKLLEAAQDLGADHLRTFWRVTAPLSLPGVISGITMVFMPSVTTFFIPRILGGGNTMMFGDLIENRFLTEGNWNLGSALSLIMMVLILISLSILRKADPEGEGGGIV
;
A
#
# COMPACT_ATOMS: atom_id res chain seq x y z
N MET A 1 21.78 22.56 -12.16
CA MET A 1 21.71 21.46 -11.16
C MET A 1 20.27 20.95 -10.94
N ALA A 2 19.23 21.76 -11.21
CA ALA A 2 17.82 21.34 -11.15
C ALA A 2 17.45 20.15 -12.05
N ASP A 3 18.04 20.04 -13.25
CA ASP A 3 17.73 18.95 -14.20
C ASP A 3 18.16 17.54 -13.72
N ARG A 4 19.13 17.46 -12.79
CA ARG A 4 19.62 16.19 -12.23
C ARG A 4 18.73 15.66 -11.09
N GLN A 5 18.08 16.55 -10.33
CA GLN A 5 17.19 16.16 -9.23
C GLN A 5 15.85 15.61 -9.73
N ILE A 6 15.30 16.18 -10.81
CA ILE A 6 14.06 15.69 -11.44
C ILE A 6 14.26 14.28 -12.01
N LYS A 7 15.43 14.01 -12.64
CA LYS A 7 15.76 12.68 -13.17
C LYS A 7 15.81 11.60 -12.09
N ILE A 8 16.37 11.88 -10.92
CA ILE A 8 16.43 10.91 -9.81
C ILE A 8 15.02 10.59 -9.30
N GLY A 9 14.15 11.60 -9.15
CA GLY A 9 12.77 11.41 -8.72
C GLY A 9 11.99 10.49 -9.66
N SER A 10 12.04 10.75 -10.96
CA SER A 10 11.37 9.91 -11.95
C SER A 10 11.96 8.49 -12.03
N THR A 11 13.29 8.34 -11.93
CA THR A 11 13.93 7.00 -11.89
C THR A 11 13.51 6.20 -10.65
N LEU A 12 13.40 6.83 -9.49
CA LEU A 12 12.96 6.16 -8.26
C LEU A 12 11.50 5.70 -8.36
N VAL A 13 10.62 6.52 -8.91
CA VAL A 13 9.22 6.12 -9.14
C VAL A 13 9.13 4.97 -10.13
N VAL A 14 9.91 5.00 -11.22
CA VAL A 14 10.01 3.87 -12.15
C VAL A 14 10.49 2.61 -11.43
N LEU A 15 11.48 2.71 -10.54
CA LEU A 15 11.96 1.57 -9.75
C LEU A 15 10.86 0.97 -8.86
N PHE A 16 9.98 1.80 -8.28
CA PHE A 16 8.82 1.33 -7.50
C PHE A 16 7.71 0.74 -8.37
N ILE A 17 7.55 1.21 -9.61
CA ILE A 17 6.53 0.72 -10.54
C ILE A 17 6.99 -0.59 -11.22
N ILE A 18 8.29 -0.80 -11.44
CA ILE A 18 8.81 -2.03 -12.09
C ILE A 18 8.27 -3.31 -11.45
N PRO A 19 8.27 -3.49 -10.11
CA PRO A 19 7.68 -4.65 -9.47
C PRO A 19 6.19 -4.86 -9.81
N MET A 20 5.43 -3.80 -10.08
CA MET A 20 4.00 -3.90 -10.43
C MET A 20 3.76 -4.56 -11.78
N TRP A 21 4.77 -4.64 -12.65
CA TRP A 21 4.66 -5.35 -13.92
C TRP A 21 4.55 -6.86 -13.72
N MET A 22 4.96 -7.37 -12.55
CA MET A 22 4.69 -8.75 -12.17
C MET A 22 3.27 -8.92 -11.63
N ASN A 23 2.65 -10.03 -12.00
CA ASN A 23 1.33 -10.40 -11.52
C ASN A 23 1.28 -10.42 -9.97
N PHE A 24 0.18 -9.89 -9.42
CA PHE A 24 -0.06 -9.81 -7.98
C PHE A 24 0.04 -11.17 -7.25
N LEU A 25 -0.50 -12.24 -7.84
CA LEU A 25 -0.45 -13.58 -7.26
C LEU A 25 1.00 -14.08 -7.21
N LEU A 26 1.73 -13.92 -8.31
CA LEU A 26 3.13 -14.35 -8.41
C LEU A 26 4.02 -13.61 -7.41
N ARG A 27 3.79 -12.31 -7.21
CA ARG A 27 4.47 -11.51 -6.17
C ARG A 27 4.21 -12.02 -4.76
N THR A 28 2.96 -12.36 -4.46
CA THR A 28 2.57 -12.85 -3.14
C THR A 28 3.15 -14.25 -2.88
N VAL A 29 3.15 -15.13 -3.89
CA VAL A 29 3.79 -16.45 -3.82
C VAL A 29 5.32 -16.32 -3.70
N ALA A 30 5.95 -15.37 -4.39
CA ALA A 30 7.37 -15.10 -4.20
C ALA A 30 7.69 -14.66 -2.76
N TRP A 31 6.82 -13.87 -2.12
CA TRP A 31 6.99 -13.53 -0.71
C TRP A 31 6.79 -14.72 0.22
N MET A 32 5.85 -15.64 -0.10
CA MET A 32 5.70 -16.89 0.62
C MET A 32 7.02 -17.68 0.64
N THR A 33 7.63 -17.93 -0.53
CA THR A 33 8.89 -18.71 -0.58
C THR A 33 10.07 -18.03 0.10
N LEU A 34 10.08 -16.69 0.17
CA LEU A 34 11.10 -15.93 0.90
C LEU A 34 10.93 -16.02 2.42
N LEU A 35 9.69 -16.01 2.90
CA LEU A 35 9.32 -15.95 4.32
C LEU A 35 9.16 -17.34 4.96
N GLU A 36 9.11 -18.41 4.16
CA GLU A 36 9.08 -19.79 4.67
C GLU A 36 10.23 -20.07 5.67
N ASP A 37 10.04 -21.07 6.53
CA ASP A 37 11.03 -21.46 7.54
C ASP A 37 12.38 -21.86 6.93
N GLN A 38 12.36 -22.43 5.72
CA GLN A 38 13.55 -22.76 4.93
C GLN A 38 13.87 -21.72 3.84
N GLY A 39 13.14 -20.61 3.81
CA GLY A 39 13.28 -19.54 2.83
C GLY A 39 14.60 -18.78 2.93
N LEU A 40 14.82 -17.89 1.97
CA LEU A 40 16.05 -17.09 1.89
C LEU A 40 16.24 -16.22 3.13
N ILE A 41 15.18 -15.62 3.67
CA ILE A 41 15.28 -14.71 4.81
C ILE A 41 15.74 -15.46 6.06
N ASN A 42 15.12 -16.60 6.37
CA ASN A 42 15.52 -17.44 7.50
C ASN A 42 16.92 -18.05 7.31
N THR A 43 17.33 -18.31 6.07
CA THR A 43 18.69 -18.79 5.77
C THR A 43 19.73 -17.71 6.02
N LEU A 44 19.45 -16.46 5.65
CA LEU A 44 20.31 -15.31 5.97
C LEU A 44 20.35 -15.03 7.47
N LEU A 45 19.21 -15.10 8.17
CA LEU A 45 19.17 -14.96 9.64
C LEU A 45 20.05 -16.01 10.33
N ARG A 46 19.98 -17.27 9.89
CA ARG A 46 20.84 -18.35 10.39
C ARG A 46 22.32 -18.10 10.08
N ALA A 47 22.64 -17.61 8.89
CA ALA A 47 24.02 -17.26 8.51
C ALA A 47 24.59 -16.11 9.38
N LEU A 48 23.73 -15.21 9.85
CA LEU A 48 24.09 -14.13 10.78
C LEU A 48 24.13 -14.57 12.26
N GLY A 49 23.84 -15.85 12.56
CA GLY A 49 23.86 -16.41 13.91
C GLY A 49 22.55 -16.26 14.70
N PHE A 50 21.46 -15.83 14.06
CA PHE A 50 20.13 -15.78 14.68
C PHE A 50 19.40 -17.11 14.54
N HIS A 51 18.49 -17.39 15.48
CA HIS A 51 17.59 -18.53 15.40
C HIS A 51 16.54 -18.29 14.30
N SER A 52 16.03 -19.36 13.69
CA SER A 52 14.92 -19.27 12.73
C SER A 52 13.70 -18.64 13.40
N ALA A 53 13.13 -17.62 12.75
CA ALA A 53 11.89 -17.00 13.18
C ALA A 53 10.73 -17.55 12.33
N GLN A 54 9.58 -17.78 12.94
CA GLN A 54 8.36 -18.10 12.22
C GLN A 54 7.84 -16.82 11.55
N LEU A 55 8.30 -16.56 10.32
CA LEU A 55 7.98 -15.35 9.58
C LEU A 55 6.68 -15.47 8.77
N MET A 56 6.15 -16.68 8.61
CA MET A 56 4.87 -16.97 7.98
C MET A 56 3.76 -17.27 9.00
N TYR A 57 2.52 -17.26 8.51
CA TYR A 57 1.32 -17.69 9.21
C TYR A 57 0.97 -16.83 10.44
N ASN A 58 1.27 -15.54 10.35
CA ASN A 58 1.00 -14.56 11.39
C ASN A 58 0.57 -13.21 10.77
N ASP A 59 0.03 -12.33 11.60
CA ASP A 59 -0.47 -11.01 11.18
C ASP A 59 0.64 -10.13 10.58
N GLY A 60 1.88 -10.29 11.03
CA GLY A 60 3.03 -9.56 10.50
C GLY A 60 3.36 -9.92 9.05
N ALA A 61 3.25 -11.20 8.69
CA ALA A 61 3.43 -11.68 7.33
C ALA A 61 2.36 -11.09 6.39
N VAL A 62 1.11 -11.08 6.86
CA VAL A 62 -0.02 -10.48 6.12
C VAL A 62 0.18 -8.99 5.94
N LEU A 63 0.53 -8.27 7.02
CA LEU A 63 0.80 -6.84 6.97
C LEU A 63 1.93 -6.51 5.99
N LEU A 64 3.04 -7.25 6.02
CA LEU A 64 4.14 -7.09 5.08
C LEU A 64 3.67 -7.27 3.63
N GLY A 65 2.92 -8.34 3.36
CA GLY A 65 2.38 -8.61 2.03
C GLY A 65 1.46 -7.50 1.54
N MET A 66 0.59 -6.96 2.40
CA MET A 66 -0.30 -5.85 2.08
C MET A 66 0.48 -4.57 1.81
N VAL A 67 1.42 -4.20 2.68
CA VAL A 67 2.26 -3.01 2.49
C VAL A 67 3.02 -3.11 1.18
N TYR A 68 3.70 -4.23 0.90
CA TYR A 68 4.45 -4.38 -0.34
C TYR A 68 3.57 -4.31 -1.59
N ASN A 69 2.43 -5.01 -1.61
CA ASN A 69 1.57 -5.05 -2.79
C ASN A 69 0.84 -3.73 -3.02
N PHE A 70 0.49 -3.01 -1.95
CA PHE A 70 -0.31 -1.79 -2.06
C PHE A 70 0.51 -0.50 -1.97
N LEU A 71 1.81 -0.56 -1.65
CA LEU A 71 2.70 0.60 -1.63
C LEU A 71 2.60 1.48 -2.90
N PRO A 72 2.54 0.92 -4.12
CA PRO A 72 2.49 1.74 -5.33
C PRO A 72 1.22 2.59 -5.44
N PHE A 73 0.11 2.13 -4.86
CA PHE A 73 -1.15 2.88 -4.80
C PHE A 73 -1.06 4.09 -3.84
N MET A 74 -0.14 4.08 -2.87
CA MET A 74 0.17 5.23 -2.02
C MET A 74 1.16 6.18 -2.69
N VAL A 75 2.22 5.62 -3.28
CA VAL A 75 3.32 6.41 -3.88
C VAL A 75 2.83 7.24 -5.07
N PHE A 76 1.94 6.68 -5.89
CA PHE A 76 1.52 7.33 -7.13
C PHE A 76 0.77 8.66 -6.92
N PRO A 77 -0.24 8.76 -6.03
CA PRO A 77 -0.90 10.03 -5.74
C PRO A 77 0.01 11.06 -5.06
N ILE A 78 0.88 10.62 -4.14
CA ILE A 78 1.87 11.50 -3.50
C ILE A 78 2.83 12.08 -4.54
N TYR A 79 3.34 11.25 -5.45
CA TYR A 79 4.22 11.71 -6.53
C TYR A 79 3.52 12.72 -7.42
N THR A 80 2.27 12.44 -7.82
CA THR A 80 1.48 13.35 -8.67
C THR A 80 1.21 14.69 -7.98
N SER A 81 0.94 14.68 -6.67
CA SER A 81 0.77 15.90 -5.88
C SER A 81 2.06 16.72 -5.80
N LEU A 82 3.21 16.06 -5.58
CA LEU A 82 4.51 16.72 -5.47
C LEU A 82 5.01 17.28 -6.81
N THR A 83 4.75 16.61 -7.93
CA THR A 83 5.18 17.11 -9.25
C THR A 83 4.40 18.34 -9.72
N LYS A 84 3.20 18.54 -9.19
CA LYS A 84 2.38 19.74 -9.43
C LYS A 84 2.80 20.94 -8.56
N MET A 85 3.63 20.73 -7.54
CA MET A 85 4.07 21.79 -6.61
C MET A 85 5.04 22.78 -7.28
N ASP A 86 4.86 24.08 -7.03
CA ASP A 86 5.79 25.10 -7.54
C ASP A 86 7.14 25.02 -6.83
N GLY A 87 8.20 24.78 -7.59
CA GLY A 87 9.58 24.73 -7.10
C GLY A 87 10.04 26.01 -6.40
N LYS A 88 9.44 27.17 -6.70
CA LYS A 88 9.76 28.45 -6.05
C LYS A 88 9.48 28.46 -4.54
N LEU A 89 8.56 27.61 -4.06
CA LEU A 89 8.28 27.49 -2.63
C LEU A 89 9.45 26.87 -1.86
N LEU A 90 10.20 25.97 -2.50
CA LEU A 90 11.41 25.37 -1.94
C LEU A 90 12.56 26.39 -1.90
N GLU A 91 12.74 27.14 -2.99
CA GLU A 91 13.76 28.19 -3.08
C GLU A 91 13.50 29.30 -2.04
N ALA A 92 12.27 29.79 -1.94
CA ALA A 92 11.89 30.81 -0.95
C ALA A 92 12.09 30.33 0.50
N ALA A 93 11.85 29.06 0.80
CA ALA A 93 12.11 28.50 2.12
C ALA A 93 13.61 28.49 2.45
N GLN A 94 14.46 28.15 1.47
CA GLN A 94 15.92 28.18 1.62
C GLN A 94 16.44 29.61 1.76
N ASP A 95 15.88 30.57 1.02
CA ASP A 95 16.22 32.00 1.13
C ASP A 95 15.89 32.56 2.53
N LEU A 96 14.83 32.05 3.16
CA LEU A 96 14.47 32.36 4.56
C LEU A 96 15.35 31.62 5.60
N GLY A 97 16.37 30.88 5.17
CA GLY A 97 17.30 30.17 6.03
C GLY A 97 16.78 28.83 6.55
N ALA A 98 15.75 28.24 5.92
CA ALA A 98 15.32 26.89 6.25
C ALA A 98 16.29 25.84 5.69
N ASP A 99 16.72 24.93 6.56
CA ASP A 99 17.45 23.73 6.15
C ASP A 99 16.50 22.68 5.56
N HIS A 100 17.05 21.64 4.94
CA HIS A 100 16.28 20.66 4.17
C HIS A 100 15.20 19.94 5.01
N LEU A 101 15.48 19.67 6.30
CA LEU A 101 14.50 19.04 7.19
C LEU A 101 13.36 20.01 7.52
N ARG A 102 13.66 21.28 7.81
CA ARG A 102 12.62 22.29 8.05
C ARG A 102 11.77 22.53 6.80
N THR A 103 12.39 22.61 5.64
CA THR A 103 11.67 22.77 4.36
C THR A 103 10.75 21.59 4.09
N PHE A 104 11.20 20.36 4.36
CA PHE A 104 10.34 19.17 4.24
C PHE A 104 9.11 19.26 5.16
N TRP A 105 9.31 19.47 6.46
CA TRP A 105 8.19 19.44 7.42
C TRP A 105 7.25 20.65 7.31
N ARG A 106 7.75 21.83 6.91
CA ARG A 106 6.95 23.06 6.83
C ARG A 106 6.36 23.36 5.47
N VAL A 107 6.94 22.83 4.39
CA VAL A 107 6.52 23.13 3.02
C VAL A 107 6.08 21.85 2.32
N THR A 108 7.00 20.90 2.14
CA THR A 108 6.72 19.69 1.32
C THR A 108 5.64 18.80 1.92
N ALA A 109 5.74 18.46 3.21
CA ALA A 109 4.80 17.58 3.90
C ALA A 109 3.35 18.13 3.89
N PRO A 110 3.06 19.37 4.31
CA PRO A 110 1.70 19.89 4.28
C PRO A 110 1.16 20.05 2.85
N LEU A 111 2.00 20.41 1.88
CA LEU A 111 1.57 20.51 0.47
C LEU A 111 1.34 19.14 -0.18
N SER A 112 1.98 18.08 0.30
CA SER A 112 1.76 16.70 -0.16
C SER A 112 0.52 16.04 0.45
N LEU A 113 -0.09 16.64 1.47
CA LEU A 113 -1.19 16.06 2.23
C LEU A 113 -2.41 15.66 1.37
N PRO A 114 -2.85 16.45 0.37
CA PRO A 114 -3.92 16.01 -0.55
C PRO A 114 -3.55 14.71 -1.29
N GLY A 115 -2.30 14.60 -1.75
CA GLY A 115 -1.78 13.37 -2.36
C GLY A 115 -1.78 12.18 -1.40
N VAL A 116 -1.45 12.40 -0.12
CA VAL A 116 -1.52 11.35 0.91
C VAL A 116 -2.96 10.88 1.12
N ILE A 117 -3.94 11.78 1.19
CA ILE A 117 -5.36 11.42 1.39
C ILE A 117 -5.90 10.62 0.19
N SER A 118 -5.56 11.04 -1.03
CA SER A 118 -5.87 10.29 -2.25
C SER A 118 -5.19 8.90 -2.24
N GLY A 119 -3.94 8.82 -1.82
CA GLY A 119 -3.20 7.56 -1.65
C GLY A 119 -3.84 6.61 -0.63
N ILE A 120 -4.30 7.12 0.52
CA ILE A 120 -5.05 6.34 1.51
C ILE A 120 -6.30 5.74 0.87
N THR A 121 -7.03 6.52 0.08
CA THR A 121 -8.23 6.06 -0.63
C THR A 121 -7.92 4.94 -1.64
N MET A 122 -6.84 5.10 -2.41
CA MET A 122 -6.42 4.08 -3.39
C MET A 122 -5.93 2.78 -2.74
N VAL A 123 -5.30 2.85 -1.56
CA VAL A 123 -4.86 1.65 -0.81
C VAL A 123 -6.03 0.98 -0.09
N PHE A 124 -6.99 1.75 0.41
CA PHE A 124 -8.12 1.22 1.18
C PHE A 124 -8.96 0.21 0.40
N MET A 125 -9.29 0.53 -0.85
CA MET A 125 -10.16 -0.31 -1.70
C MET A 125 -9.62 -1.75 -1.88
N PRO A 126 -8.38 -1.97 -2.35
CA PRO A 126 -7.84 -3.33 -2.47
C PRO A 126 -7.52 -3.96 -1.11
N SER A 127 -7.24 -3.17 -0.07
CA SER A 127 -6.94 -3.71 1.26
C SER A 127 -8.15 -4.36 1.93
N VAL A 128 -9.35 -3.78 1.81
CA VAL A 128 -10.57 -4.32 2.42
C VAL A 128 -11.10 -5.54 1.66
N THR A 129 -10.82 -5.62 0.36
CA THR A 129 -11.35 -6.67 -0.54
C THR A 129 -10.40 -7.85 -0.71
N THR A 130 -9.16 -7.75 -0.23
CA THR A 130 -8.19 -8.83 -0.39
C THR A 130 -8.51 -10.02 0.51
N PHE A 131 -8.42 -11.21 -0.07
CA PHE A 131 -8.49 -12.51 0.62
C PHE A 131 -7.28 -13.38 0.28
N PHE A 132 -6.58 -13.08 -0.83
CA PHE A 132 -5.46 -13.90 -1.27
C PHE A 132 -4.21 -13.74 -0.39
N ILE A 133 -3.85 -12.50 -0.01
CA ILE A 133 -2.70 -12.24 0.87
C ILE A 133 -2.85 -12.92 2.23
N PRO A 134 -3.95 -12.70 3.00
CA PRO A 134 -4.13 -13.36 4.28
C PRO A 134 -4.19 -14.88 4.18
N ARG A 135 -4.78 -15.42 3.09
CA ARG A 135 -4.79 -16.87 2.85
C ARG A 135 -3.39 -17.45 2.66
N ILE A 136 -2.56 -16.83 1.84
CA ILE A 136 -1.23 -17.36 1.49
C ILE A 136 -0.22 -17.09 2.60
N LEU A 137 -0.16 -15.87 3.12
CA LEU A 137 0.86 -15.47 4.10
C LEU A 137 0.41 -15.68 5.55
N GLY A 138 -0.88 -15.58 5.84
CA GLY A 138 -1.46 -15.79 7.16
C GLY A 138 -1.86 -17.23 7.44
N GLY A 139 -1.98 -18.09 6.42
CA GLY A 139 -2.24 -19.53 6.58
C GLY A 139 -3.56 -19.87 7.27
N GLY A 140 -4.53 -18.96 7.24
CA GLY A 140 -5.82 -19.10 7.93
C GLY A 140 -5.82 -18.66 9.40
N ASN A 141 -4.67 -18.30 9.99
CA ASN A 141 -4.62 -17.74 11.34
C ASN A 141 -5.09 -16.27 11.37
N THR A 142 -4.90 -15.56 10.27
CA THR A 142 -5.35 -14.17 10.09
C THR A 142 -6.52 -14.18 9.12
N MET A 143 -7.73 -13.97 9.63
CA MET A 143 -8.94 -13.97 8.81
C MET A 143 -9.46 -12.55 8.62
N MET A 144 -9.58 -12.13 7.36
CA MET A 144 -10.13 -10.83 6.96
C MET A 144 -11.58 -10.97 6.48
N PHE A 145 -12.25 -9.82 6.28
CA PHE A 145 -13.62 -9.79 5.78
C PHE A 145 -13.74 -10.44 4.39
N GLY A 146 -12.77 -10.21 3.51
CA GLY A 146 -12.70 -10.87 2.20
C GLY A 146 -12.67 -12.39 2.33
N ASP A 147 -11.84 -12.92 3.23
CA ASP A 147 -11.74 -14.37 3.50
C ASP A 147 -13.06 -14.94 4.02
N LEU A 148 -13.74 -14.20 4.90
CA LEU A 148 -15.02 -14.62 5.46
C LEU A 148 -16.09 -14.74 4.37
N ILE A 149 -16.19 -13.76 3.48
CA ILE A 149 -17.13 -13.80 2.36
C ILE A 149 -16.78 -14.97 1.42
N GLU A 150 -15.50 -15.10 1.05
CA GLU A 150 -15.02 -16.19 0.19
C GLU A 150 -15.37 -17.56 0.78
N ASN A 151 -15.11 -17.76 2.06
CA ASN A 151 -15.37 -19.02 2.76
C ASN A 151 -16.86 -19.38 2.74
N ARG A 152 -17.76 -18.41 3.01
CA ARG A 152 -19.22 -18.66 2.95
C ARG A 152 -19.70 -19.06 1.56
N PHE A 153 -19.12 -18.49 0.50
CA PHE A 153 -19.48 -18.83 -0.87
C PHE A 153 -18.86 -20.15 -1.35
N LEU A 154 -17.54 -20.29 -1.22
CA LEU A 154 -16.76 -21.34 -1.90
C LEU A 154 -16.51 -22.57 -1.04
N THR A 155 -16.46 -22.43 0.29
CA THR A 155 -16.16 -23.55 1.19
C THR A 155 -17.43 -24.13 1.79
N GLU A 156 -18.29 -23.29 2.36
CA GLU A 156 -19.53 -23.75 3.02
C GLU A 156 -20.71 -23.87 2.06
N GLY A 157 -20.64 -23.24 0.87
CA GLY A 157 -21.76 -23.23 -0.07
C GLY A 157 -23.01 -22.50 0.45
N ASN A 158 -22.85 -21.59 1.41
CA ASN A 158 -23.94 -20.78 1.95
C ASN A 158 -24.04 -19.42 1.25
N TRP A 159 -24.69 -19.42 0.08
CA TRP A 159 -24.77 -18.26 -0.79
C TRP A 159 -25.62 -17.14 -0.19
N ASN A 160 -26.58 -17.49 0.67
CA ASN A 160 -27.44 -16.53 1.35
C ASN A 160 -26.64 -15.70 2.37
N LEU A 161 -25.87 -16.35 3.25
CA LEU A 161 -25.01 -15.65 4.20
C LEU A 161 -23.87 -14.90 3.49
N GLY A 162 -23.24 -15.52 2.48
CA GLY A 162 -22.21 -14.85 1.67
C GLY A 162 -22.73 -13.55 1.05
N SER A 163 -23.94 -13.59 0.47
CA SER A 163 -24.56 -12.40 -0.14
C SER A 163 -24.87 -11.32 0.89
N ALA A 164 -25.39 -11.68 2.06
CA ALA A 164 -25.66 -10.74 3.14
C ALA A 164 -24.37 -10.04 3.62
N LEU A 165 -23.28 -10.80 3.82
CA LEU A 165 -21.99 -10.26 4.22
C LEU A 165 -21.40 -9.33 3.14
N SER A 166 -21.51 -9.69 1.87
CA SER A 166 -21.09 -8.82 0.75
C SER A 166 -21.84 -7.50 0.73
N LEU A 167 -23.16 -7.50 0.97
CA LEU A 167 -23.94 -6.27 1.05
C LEU A 167 -23.53 -5.39 2.23
N ILE A 168 -23.28 -5.99 3.40
CA ILE A 168 -22.77 -5.25 4.57
C ILE A 168 -21.40 -4.64 4.25
N MET A 169 -20.49 -5.41 3.65
CA MET A 169 -19.16 -4.91 3.27
C MET A 169 -19.26 -3.78 2.24
N MET A 170 -20.16 -3.90 1.27
CA MET A 170 -20.44 -2.83 0.29
C MET A 170 -20.90 -1.55 0.98
N VAL A 171 -21.84 -1.63 1.93
CA VAL A 171 -22.30 -0.46 2.69
C VAL A 171 -21.15 0.15 3.50
N LEU A 172 -20.32 -0.66 4.16
CA LEU A 172 -19.16 -0.18 4.90
C LEU A 172 -18.16 0.52 3.99
N ILE A 173 -17.85 -0.05 2.82
CA ILE A 173 -16.97 0.57 1.83
C ILE A 173 -17.54 1.92 1.37
N LEU A 174 -18.84 1.99 1.06
CA LEU A 174 -19.48 3.24 0.64
C LEU A 174 -19.43 4.32 1.73
N ILE A 175 -19.64 3.95 3.00
CA ILE A 175 -19.52 4.86 4.14
C ILE A 175 -18.07 5.36 4.25
N SER A 176 -17.09 4.45 4.24
CA SER A 176 -15.67 4.81 4.32
C SER A 176 -15.26 5.73 3.18
N LEU A 177 -15.61 5.40 1.93
CA LEU A 177 -15.32 6.24 0.77
C LEU A 177 -16.00 7.60 0.85
N SER A 178 -17.22 7.68 1.38
CA SER A 178 -17.92 8.96 1.57
C SER A 178 -17.22 9.84 2.61
N ILE A 179 -16.69 9.25 3.69
CA ILE A 179 -15.90 9.97 4.70
C ILE A 179 -14.58 10.45 4.11
N LEU A 180 -13.86 9.58 3.39
CA LEU A 180 -12.58 9.90 2.77
C LEU A 180 -12.74 11.00 1.70
N ARG A 181 -13.79 10.93 0.86
CA ARG A 181 -14.12 11.99 -0.11
C ARG A 181 -14.41 13.34 0.53
N LYS A 182 -14.99 13.36 1.74
CA LYS A 182 -15.23 14.62 2.45
C LYS A 182 -13.93 15.26 2.94
N ALA A 183 -12.90 14.46 3.20
CA ALA A 183 -11.55 14.93 3.55
C ALA A 183 -10.73 15.36 2.31
N ASP A 184 -11.08 14.86 1.12
CA ASP A 184 -10.45 15.18 -0.16
C ASP A 184 -11.51 15.52 -1.23
N PRO A 185 -12.12 16.73 -1.17
CA PRO A 185 -13.18 17.14 -2.09
C PRO A 185 -12.68 17.40 -3.52
N GLU A 186 -11.38 17.68 -3.69
CA GLU A 186 -10.72 17.79 -4.99
C GLU A 186 -10.19 16.44 -5.49
N GLY A 187 -10.42 15.36 -4.71
CA GLY A 187 -9.86 14.04 -4.95
C GLY A 187 -9.99 13.67 -6.40
N GLU A 188 -8.85 13.75 -7.11
CA GLU A 188 -8.62 13.18 -8.42
C GLU A 188 -8.71 11.66 -8.25
N GLY A 189 -9.93 11.20 -8.01
CA GLY A 189 -10.27 9.82 -7.81
C GLY A 189 -10.02 9.12 -9.13
N GLY A 190 -8.90 8.41 -9.20
CA GLY A 190 -8.68 7.36 -10.18
C GLY A 190 -8.96 7.80 -11.62
N GLY A 191 -8.43 8.95 -12.05
CA GLY A 191 -8.28 9.27 -13.46
C GLY A 191 -7.18 8.42 -14.09
N ILE A 192 -7.40 7.10 -14.15
CA ILE A 192 -6.78 6.26 -15.18
C ILE A 192 -7.51 6.64 -16.47
N VAL A 193 -6.89 7.54 -17.24
CA VAL A 193 -7.06 7.58 -18.69
C VAL A 193 -6.13 6.54 -19.27
#